data_AF-A0A6G7X5V9-F1
#
_entry.id   AF-A0A6G7X5V9-F1
#
_cell.length_a   1.000
_cell.length_b   1.000
_cell.length_c   1.000
_cell.angle_alpha   90.00
_cell.angle_beta   90.00
_cell.angle_gamma   90.00
#
_symmetry.space_group_name_H-M   'P 1'
#
loop_
_entity.id
_entity.type
_entity.pdbx_description
1 polymer ?
#
loop_
_entity_poly.entity_id
_entity_poly.type
_entity_poly.pdbx_seq_one_letter_code
_entity_poly.pdbx_strand_id
1 'polypeptide(L)'
;MKTTIITLAALALLSIGNVFGKDQLYKSVETNNEAHSTTTTICKGVNEKYLSPMKRYIVTSDLNGNPVEKAIYVWNDDSRSWEAFQKYNYDYAMDGQLLSLAFTEWDKTADSWGESVQYAMLINNKSEDINFLSIELIDSNLNPKQNFN
;
A
#
# COMPACT_ATOMS: atom_id res chain seq x y z
N MET A 1 -12.87 16.83 -30.01
CA MET A 1 -11.48 17.09 -29.55
C MET A 1 -11.21 16.17 -28.37
N LYS A 2 -10.16 15.34 -28.41
CA LYS A 2 -9.73 14.56 -27.25
C LYS A 2 -8.83 15.48 -26.43
N THR A 3 -9.29 15.91 -25.26
CA THR A 3 -8.51 16.76 -24.36
C THR A 3 -7.36 15.90 -23.80
N THR A 4 -6.14 16.20 -24.21
CA THR A 4 -4.94 15.65 -23.57
C THR A 4 -4.74 16.42 -22.27
N ILE A 5 -5.09 15.79 -21.15
CA ILE A 5 -4.85 16.36 -19.83
C ILE A 5 -3.35 16.18 -19.53
N ILE A 6 -2.65 17.29 -19.30
CA ILE A 6 -1.22 17.29 -18.96
C ILE A 6 -1.10 17.03 -17.47
N THR A 7 -0.91 15.77 -17.10
CA THR A 7 -0.64 15.38 -15.71
C THR A 7 0.70 15.96 -15.27
N LEU A 8 0.69 16.83 -14.26
CA LEU A 8 1.90 17.38 -13.65
C LEU A 8 2.41 16.42 -12.56
N ALA A 9 3.44 15.65 -12.86
CA ALA A 9 4.13 14.81 -11.87
C ALA A 9 5.34 15.56 -11.30
N ALA A 10 5.33 15.84 -9.99
CA ALA A 10 6.54 16.29 -9.28
C ALA A 10 7.38 15.08 -8.92
N LEU A 11 8.64 15.05 -9.36
CA LEU A 11 9.62 13.99 -9.07
C LEU A 11 10.64 14.50 -8.05
N ALA A 12 10.76 13.80 -6.91
CA ALA A 12 11.80 14.05 -5.92
C ALA A 12 12.62 12.77 -5.69
N LEU A 13 13.95 12.86 -5.85
CA LEU A 13 14.89 11.77 -5.55
C LEU A 13 15.65 12.10 -4.27
N LEU A 14 15.58 11.21 -3.28
CA LEU A 14 16.23 11.37 -1.97
C LEU A 14 17.04 10.13 -1.62
N SER A 15 18.25 10.31 -1.11
CA SER A 15 18.95 9.24 -0.39
C SER A 15 18.32 9.03 0.98
N ILE A 16 17.99 7.78 1.33
CA ILE A 16 17.22 7.44 2.54
C ILE A 16 17.92 6.45 3.48
N GLY A 17 19.15 6.03 3.18
CA GLY A 17 19.95 5.19 4.08
C GLY A 17 20.92 4.26 3.36
N ASN A 18 21.78 3.58 4.13
CA ASN A 18 22.74 2.59 3.61
C ASN A 18 22.18 1.17 3.74
N VAL A 19 22.47 0.30 2.78
CA VAL A 19 22.25 -1.16 2.88
C VAL A 19 23.54 -1.82 3.35
N PHE A 20 23.47 -3.03 3.91
CA PHE A 20 24.65 -3.85 4.15
C PHE A 20 25.45 -4.02 2.83
N GLY A 21 26.69 -3.53 2.82
CA GLY A 21 27.55 -3.50 1.63
C GLY A 21 27.88 -2.08 1.18
N LYS A 22 28.11 -1.90 -0.13
CA LYS A 22 28.42 -0.59 -0.75
C LYS A 22 27.18 0.14 -1.29
N ASP A 23 26.03 -0.52 -1.25
CA ASP A 23 24.81 0.00 -1.85
C ASP A 23 24.07 0.94 -0.88
N GLN A 24 23.53 2.01 -1.44
CA GLN A 24 22.69 2.99 -0.76
C GLN A 24 21.25 2.88 -1.27
N LEU A 25 20.29 3.21 -0.42
CA LEU A 25 18.87 3.28 -0.77
C LEU A 25 18.49 4.68 -1.22
N TYR A 26 17.74 4.71 -2.31
CA TYR A 26 17.18 5.91 -2.90
C TYR A 26 15.66 5.78 -2.97
N LYS A 27 14.98 6.90 -2.78
CA LYS A 27 13.53 7.03 -2.85
C LYS A 27 13.19 8.03 -3.94
N SER A 28 12.46 7.58 -4.96
CA SER A 28 11.77 8.44 -5.92
C SER A 28 10.31 8.58 -5.49
N VAL A 29 9.79 9.80 -5.47
CA VAL A 29 8.37 10.09 -5.21
C VAL A 29 7.78 10.81 -6.41
N GLU A 30 6.67 10.29 -6.90
CA GLU A 30 5.87 10.82 -8.01
C GLU A 30 4.44 11.02 -7.52
N THR A 31 3.91 12.24 -7.60
CA THR A 31 2.53 12.54 -7.21
C THR A 31 1.68 12.84 -8.44
N ASN A 32 0.47 12.27 -8.50
CA ASN A 32 -0.57 12.56 -9.47
C ASN A 32 -1.77 13.16 -8.74
N ASN A 33 -1.98 14.47 -8.92
CA ASN A 33 -3.03 15.20 -8.22
C ASN A 33 -4.44 14.85 -8.72
N GLU A 34 -4.61 14.44 -9.98
CA GLU A 34 -5.92 14.09 -10.55
C GLU A 34 -6.42 12.74 -10.05
N ALA A 35 -5.49 11.78 -9.96
CA ALA A 35 -5.79 10.45 -9.43
C ALA A 35 -5.70 10.39 -7.90
N HIS A 36 -5.43 11.52 -7.23
CA HIS A 36 -5.14 11.60 -5.80
C HIS A 36 -4.14 10.53 -5.34
N SER A 37 -3.10 10.30 -6.14
CA SER A 37 -2.19 9.18 -5.95
C SER A 37 -0.73 9.60 -5.82
N THR A 38 0.02 8.86 -5.03
CA THR A 38 1.47 9.01 -4.88
C THR A 38 2.14 7.67 -5.10
N THR A 39 3.06 7.62 -6.04
CA THR A 39 3.94 6.50 -6.29
C THR A 39 5.29 6.74 -5.62
N THR A 40 5.70 5.83 -4.75
CA THR A 40 7.04 5.80 -4.16
C THR A 40 7.79 4.61 -4.71
N THR A 41 8.92 4.84 -5.39
CA THR A 41 9.83 3.77 -5.83
C THR A 41 11.09 3.78 -4.96
N ILE A 42 11.43 2.63 -4.40
CA ILE A 42 12.67 2.39 -3.66
C ILE A 42 13.66 1.70 -4.58
N CYS A 43 14.85 2.27 -4.69
CA CYS A 43 15.95 1.75 -5.48
C CYS A 43 17.18 1.54 -4.59
N LYS A 44 18.08 0.65 -5.01
CA LYS A 44 19.44 0.53 -4.47
C LYS A 44 20.46 0.90 -5.53
N GLY A 45 21.60 1.43 -5.11
CA GLY A 45 22.73 1.65 -6.01
C GLY A 45 23.93 2.22 -5.27
N VAL A 46 25.09 2.16 -5.92
CA VAL A 46 26.33 2.76 -5.39
C VAL A 46 26.26 4.30 -5.42
N ASN A 47 25.50 4.85 -6.38
CA ASN A 47 25.21 6.27 -6.53
C ASN A 47 23.90 6.47 -7.32
N GLU A 48 23.44 7.71 -7.39
CA GLU A 48 22.20 8.12 -8.09
C GLU A 48 22.16 7.79 -9.60
N LYS A 49 23.32 7.48 -10.22
CA LYS A 49 23.41 7.21 -11.66
C LYS A 49 23.08 5.76 -12.02
N TYR A 50 23.31 4.82 -11.10
CA TYR A 50 23.16 3.39 -11.35
C TYR A 50 22.24 2.78 -10.30
N LEU A 51 20.94 3.02 -10.48
CA LEU A 51 19.89 2.57 -9.57
C LEU A 51 19.20 1.32 -10.10
N SER A 52 19.10 0.31 -9.25
CA SER A 52 18.27 -0.87 -9.45
C SER A 52 16.99 -0.74 -8.61
N PRO A 53 15.80 -0.81 -9.22
CA PRO A 53 14.55 -0.80 -8.48
C PRO A 53 14.42 -2.01 -7.55
N MET A 54 13.67 -1.85 -6.45
CA MET A 54 13.43 -2.91 -5.47
C MET A 54 11.95 -3.06 -5.15
N LYS A 55 11.32 -1.97 -4.70
CA LYS A 55 9.93 -1.95 -4.27
C LYS A 55 9.25 -0.69 -4.79
N ARG A 56 7.97 -0.82 -5.11
CA ARG A 56 7.12 0.30 -5.49
C ARG A 56 5.85 0.28 -4.67
N TYR A 57 5.48 1.43 -4.14
CA TYR A 57 4.24 1.65 -3.39
C TYR A 57 3.40 2.64 -4.18
N ILE A 58 2.15 2.31 -4.45
CA ILE A 58 1.18 3.24 -5.03
C ILE A 58 0.12 3.46 -3.96
N VAL A 59 0.00 4.70 -3.50
CA VAL A 59 -1.00 5.10 -2.52
C VAL A 59 -2.02 5.98 -3.21
N THR A 60 -3.29 5.60 -3.18
CA THR A 60 -4.41 6.47 -3.56
C THR A 60 -5.06 7.02 -2.30
N SER A 61 -5.54 8.25 -2.37
CA SER A 61 -6.13 8.94 -1.23
C SER A 61 -7.52 9.48 -1.56
N ASP A 62 -8.34 9.66 -0.53
CA ASP A 62 -9.60 10.39 -0.64
C ASP A 62 -9.36 11.91 -0.86
N LEU A 63 -10.44 12.68 -0.99
CA LEU A 63 -10.38 14.13 -1.16
C LEU A 63 -9.83 14.88 0.06
N ASN A 64 -9.82 14.25 1.23
CA ASN A 64 -9.26 14.78 2.46
C ASN A 64 -7.78 14.42 2.64
N GLY A 65 -7.20 13.64 1.73
CA GLY A 65 -5.81 13.17 1.76
C GLY A 65 -5.59 11.92 2.62
N ASN A 66 -6.64 11.23 3.04
CA ASN A 66 -6.51 9.96 3.76
C ASN A 66 -6.21 8.83 2.76
N PRO A 67 -5.20 7.97 2.99
CA PRO A 67 -4.92 6.83 2.13
C PRO A 67 -6.10 5.85 2.10
N VAL A 68 -6.69 5.57 0.94
CA VAL A 68 -7.78 4.59 0.78
C VAL A 68 -7.29 3.25 0.26
N GLU A 69 -6.20 3.26 -0.50
CA GLU A 69 -5.53 2.04 -0.96
C GLU A 69 -4.02 2.24 -0.98
N LYS A 70 -3.29 1.17 -0.66
CA LYS A 70 -1.85 1.06 -0.85
C LYS A 70 -1.53 -0.25 -1.55
N ALA A 71 -1.20 -0.20 -2.83
CA ALA A 71 -0.70 -1.32 -3.61
C ALA A 71 0.83 -1.39 -3.54
N ILE A 72 1.38 -2.59 -3.40
CA ILE A 72 2.82 -2.85 -3.28
C ILE A 72 3.24 -3.80 -4.39
N TYR A 73 4.32 -3.40 -5.07
CA TYR A 73 4.95 -4.14 -6.14
C TYR A 73 6.41 -4.39 -5.80
N VAL A 74 6.91 -5.53 -6.24
CA VAL A 74 8.32 -5.92 -6.14
C VAL A 74 8.90 -5.99 -7.54
N TRP A 75 10.13 -5.51 -7.70
CA TRP A 75 10.81 -5.63 -8.98
C TRP A 75 11.32 -7.05 -9.19
N ASN A 76 11.02 -7.64 -10.34
CA ASN A 76 11.59 -8.91 -10.77
C ASN A 76 12.70 -8.62 -11.80
N ASP A 77 13.94 -9.00 -11.44
CA ASP A 77 15.12 -8.79 -12.28
C ASP A 77 15.15 -9.68 -13.53
N ASP A 78 14.55 -10.88 -13.47
CA ASP A 78 14.51 -11.83 -14.57
C ASP A 78 13.55 -11.37 -15.67
N SER A 79 12.33 -11.00 -15.29
CA SER A 79 11.30 -10.50 -16.20
C SER A 79 11.43 -9.01 -16.50
N ARG A 80 12.27 -8.29 -15.75
CA ARG A 80 12.46 -6.83 -15.82
C ARG A 80 11.13 -6.07 -15.72
N SER A 81 10.28 -6.49 -14.80
CA SER A 81 8.96 -5.91 -14.61
C SER A 81 8.60 -5.79 -13.13
N TRP A 82 7.60 -4.96 -12.85
CA TRP A 82 6.99 -4.87 -11.52
C TRP A 82 5.94 -5.96 -11.37
N GLU A 83 6.12 -6.81 -10.37
CA GLU A 83 5.13 -7.82 -9.99
C GLU A 83 4.32 -7.31 -8.82
N ALA A 84 2.99 -7.45 -8.89
CA ALA A 84 2.13 -7.21 -7.75
C ALA A 84 2.49 -8.18 -6.62
N PHE A 85 2.46 -7.67 -5.39
CA PHE A 85 2.85 -8.44 -4.20
C PHE A 85 1.72 -8.47 -3.18
N GLN A 86 1.26 -7.31 -2.74
CA GLN A 86 0.14 -7.19 -1.80
C GLN A 86 -0.51 -5.81 -1.92
N LYS A 87 -1.74 -5.70 -1.42
CA LYS A 87 -2.45 -4.42 -1.26
C LYS A 87 -3.08 -4.30 0.11
N TYR A 88 -3.30 -3.05 0.50
CA TYR A 88 -4.07 -2.67 1.67
C TYR A 88 -5.20 -1.75 1.26
N ASN A 89 -6.39 -1.96 1.79
CA ASN A 89 -7.52 -1.05 1.66
C ASN A 89 -7.89 -0.54 3.06
N TYR A 90 -8.21 0.75 3.14
CA TYR A 90 -8.43 1.44 4.41
C TYR A 90 -9.81 2.07 4.40
N ASP A 91 -10.58 1.85 5.47
CA ASP A 91 -11.88 2.47 5.67
C ASP A 91 -11.84 3.42 6.86
N TYR A 92 -12.52 4.55 6.71
CA TYR A 92 -12.55 5.62 7.71
C TYR A 92 -13.97 5.96 8.11
N ALA A 93 -14.13 6.38 9.35
CA ALA A 93 -15.33 7.02 9.84
C ALA A 93 -15.45 8.43 9.27
N MET A 94 -16.64 9.01 9.39
CA MET A 94 -16.93 10.37 8.90
C MET A 94 -16.07 11.45 9.57
N ASP A 95 -15.58 11.21 10.79
CA ASP A 95 -14.67 12.10 11.51
C ASP A 95 -13.18 11.88 11.17
N GLY A 96 -12.87 10.99 10.23
CA GLY A 96 -11.52 10.66 9.80
C GLY A 96 -10.81 9.60 10.64
N GLN A 97 -11.48 8.98 11.63
CA GLN A 97 -10.90 7.85 12.37
C GLN A 97 -10.81 6.60 11.49
N LEU A 98 -9.65 5.93 11.46
CA LEU A 98 -9.49 4.64 10.79
C LEU A 98 -10.39 3.58 11.45
N LEU A 99 -11.25 2.93 10.67
CA LEU A 99 -12.17 1.88 11.13
C LEU A 99 -11.63 0.49 10.86
N SER A 100 -11.12 0.26 9.66
CA SER A 100 -10.63 -1.06 9.24
C SER A 100 -9.50 -0.96 8.24
N LEU A 101 -8.71 -2.02 8.21
CA LEU A 101 -7.72 -2.29 7.19
C LEU A 101 -7.95 -3.70 6.66
N ALA A 102 -8.11 -3.81 5.35
CA ALA A 102 -8.12 -5.07 4.64
C ALA A 102 -6.76 -5.30 3.98
N PHE A 103 -6.27 -6.53 4.05
CA PHE A 103 -5.02 -6.97 3.45
C PHE A 103 -5.29 -8.08 2.43
N THR A 104 -4.72 -7.95 1.24
CA THR A 104 -4.85 -8.95 0.17
C THR A 104 -3.49 -9.20 -0.47
N GLU A 105 -3.12 -10.47 -0.64
CA GLU A 105 -1.92 -10.87 -1.37
C GLU A 105 -2.23 -11.06 -2.86
N TRP A 106 -1.21 -10.90 -3.71
CA TRP A 106 -1.33 -11.23 -5.13
C TRP A 106 -1.23 -12.75 -5.34
N ASP A 107 -2.21 -13.34 -6.01
CA ASP A 107 -2.15 -14.74 -6.43
C ASP A 107 -1.45 -14.83 -7.79
N LYS A 108 -0.20 -15.32 -7.77
CA LYS A 108 0.61 -15.51 -8.98
C LYS A 108 0.06 -16.61 -9.91
N THR A 109 -0.71 -17.56 -9.39
CA THR A 109 -1.29 -18.66 -10.17
C THR A 109 -2.54 -18.20 -10.90
N ALA A 110 -3.40 -17.43 -10.22
CA ALA A 110 -4.62 -16.87 -10.79
C ALA A 110 -4.41 -15.54 -11.54
N ASP A 111 -3.19 -14.99 -11.49
CA ASP A 111 -2.82 -13.68 -12.04
C ASP A 111 -3.80 -12.56 -11.65
N SER A 112 -4.17 -12.55 -10.37
CA SER A 112 -5.17 -11.64 -9.82
C SER A 112 -4.93 -11.41 -8.32
N TRP A 113 -5.61 -10.42 -7.74
CA TRP A 113 -5.64 -10.27 -6.29
C TRP A 113 -6.33 -11.48 -5.67
N GLY A 114 -5.71 -12.08 -4.65
CA GLY A 114 -6.24 -13.24 -3.97
C GLY A 114 -7.63 -12.99 -3.37
N GLU A 115 -8.41 -14.05 -3.28
CA GLU A 115 -9.75 -14.01 -2.67
C GLU A 115 -9.69 -13.98 -1.14
N SER A 116 -8.57 -14.42 -0.58
CA SER A 116 -8.28 -14.38 0.85
C SER A 116 -7.95 -12.96 1.28
N VAL A 117 -8.76 -12.42 2.19
CA VAL A 117 -8.59 -11.09 2.75
C VAL A 117 -8.49 -11.22 4.27
N GLN A 118 -7.41 -10.67 4.82
CA GLN A 118 -7.29 -10.52 6.27
C GLN A 118 -7.75 -9.12 6.65
N TYR A 119 -8.68 -9.03 7.58
CA TYR A 119 -9.16 -7.76 8.10
C TYR A 119 -8.58 -7.51 9.49
N ALA A 120 -8.10 -6.29 9.71
CA ALA A 120 -7.85 -5.73 11.03
C ALA A 120 -8.89 -4.64 11.27
N MET A 121 -9.80 -4.87 12.22
CA MET A 121 -10.82 -3.88 12.58
C MET A 121 -10.45 -3.16 13.88
N LEU A 122 -10.58 -1.84 13.88
CA LEU A 122 -10.39 -1.00 15.05
C LEU A 122 -11.72 -0.85 15.78
N ILE A 123 -11.90 -1.62 16.85
CA ILE A 123 -13.11 -1.50 17.68
C ILE A 123 -12.77 -0.57 18.84
N ASN A 124 -13.35 0.63 18.80
CA ASN A 124 -13.26 1.60 19.87
C ASN A 124 -14.42 1.40 20.84
N ASN A 125 -14.19 0.70 21.94
CA ASN A 125 -15.21 0.52 22.97
C ASN A 125 -15.11 1.68 23.97
N LYS A 126 -16.05 2.61 23.88
CA LYS A 126 -16.19 3.73 24.82
C LYS A 126 -17.09 3.28 25.98
N SER A 127 -16.47 2.83 27.06
CA SER A 127 -17.10 2.80 28.39
C SER A 127 -16.98 4.20 29.00
N GLU A 128 -17.91 4.60 29.89
CA GLU A 128 -17.98 5.95 30.47
C GLU A 128 -16.65 6.44 31.08
N ASP A 129 -15.75 5.53 31.46
CA ASP A 129 -14.46 5.86 32.08
C ASP A 129 -13.21 5.34 31.33
N ILE A 130 -13.34 4.51 30.28
CA ILE A 130 -12.18 3.86 29.63
C ILE A 130 -12.41 3.66 28.13
N ASN A 131 -11.46 4.13 27.31
CA ASN A 131 -11.37 3.80 25.89
C ASN A 131 -10.49 2.56 25.71
N PHE A 132 -11.04 1.47 25.17
CA PHE A 132 -10.27 0.31 24.76
C PHE A 132 -10.11 0.27 23.24
N LEU A 133 -8.89 -0.04 22.80
CA LEU A 133 -8.56 -0.33 21.42
C LEU A 133 -8.36 -1.84 21.27
N SER A 134 -9.26 -2.52 20.54
CA SER A 134 -9.05 -3.92 20.16
C SER A 134 -8.89 -4.04 18.65
N ILE A 135 -7.93 -4.86 18.24
CA ILE A 135 -7.73 -5.27 16.85
C ILE A 135 -8.29 -6.68 16.71
N GLU A 136 -9.34 -6.83 15.91
CA GLU A 136 -9.87 -8.14 15.52
C GLU A 136 -9.28 -8.53 14.17
N LEU A 137 -8.63 -9.71 14.11
CA LEU A 137 -8.10 -10.29 12.88
C LEU A 137 -9.10 -11.30 12.34
N ILE A 138 -9.73 -10.98 11.20
CA ILE A 138 -10.65 -11.87 10.51
C ILE A 138 -9.97 -12.38 9.25
N ASP A 139 -9.68 -13.68 9.18
CA ASP A 139 -9.24 -14.34 7.95
C ASP A 139 -10.48 -14.86 7.21
N SER A 140 -10.73 -14.33 6.01
CA SER A 140 -11.88 -14.75 5.19
C SER A 140 -11.81 -16.20 4.72
N ASN A 141 -10.66 -16.87 4.87
CA ASN A 141 -10.52 -18.32 4.62
C ASN A 141 -11.06 -19.19 5.76
N LEU A 142 -11.48 -18.60 6.89
CA LEU A 142 -12.16 -19.32 7.95
C LEU A 142 -13.59 -19.61 7.49
N ASN A 143 -13.78 -20.83 7.01
CA ASN A 143 -15.06 -21.43 6.63
C ASN A 143 -16.12 -21.12 7.73
N PRO A 144 -17.21 -20.36 7.46
CA PRO A 144 -18.18 -19.95 8.49
C PRO A 144 -19.04 -21.11 9.03
N LYS A 145 -18.74 -22.36 8.67
CA LYS A 145 -19.43 -23.55 9.15
C LYS A 145 -18.65 -24.22 10.26
N GLN A 146 -18.56 -23.57 11.41
CA GLN A 146 -18.55 -24.22 12.72
C GLN A 146 -18.53 -23.13 13.78
N ASN A 147 -19.68 -22.92 14.44
CA ASN A 147 -19.85 -22.53 15.84
C ASN A 147 -21.15 -21.74 16.02
N PHE A 148 -22.27 -22.46 15.94
CA PHE A 148 -23.43 -22.20 16.79
C PHE A 148 -23.94 -23.58 17.24
N ASN A 149 -23.53 -23.98 18.44
CA ASN A 149 -24.28 -24.93 19.27
C ASN A 149 -25.16 -24.11 20.21
#